data_AF-A0A252DJL9-F1
#
_entry.id   AF-A0A252DJL9-F1
#
_cell.length_a   1.000
_cell.length_b   1.000
_cell.length_c   1.000
_cell.angle_alpha   90.00
_cell.angle_beta   90.00
_cell.angle_gamma   90.00
#
_symmetry.space_group_name_H-M   'P 1'
#
loop_
_entity.id
_entity.type
_entity.pdbx_description
1 polymer ?
#
loop_
_entity_poly.entity_id
_entity_poly.type
_entity_poly.pdbx_seq_one_letter_code
_entity_poly.pdbx_strand_id
1 'polypeptide(L)'
;MVEIILKKRKVVELHPHPKNEGIYGDEDIKELAELIEKYGLRKPLIVTPEGTIISGHRRWKAILFLGWETVLVEEKEFTDETAELEALLLENASREKTIEQKCREGLMWEAIERAKSRKRIGRKGLGVGSTRDVIAKKVGLGSGVNYEHACKVISAIDEAFLIGNIDKAETLRKFLNEKSVNAAVKMIRNTQKILHRKSINADVKIINDIESNIRNFTETQHTQTQWVLAKLGKQLCGSVWIDFHDRSRIWENEKLGSLSIDSFPSLGMGNEARQTVEYIDVVWLSSGNQIAAAFEIEITTPIYSGLLRMADLVTLCPNLNFPLYLVVPESRINKVKKELTRPTFKNLKLDQKCRYIILEKLLEKWDVIMEFATEPSALKSISQSCDSDS
;
A
#
# COMPACT_ATOMS: atom_id res chain seq x y z
N MET A 1 -27.83 35.89 48.78
CA MET A 1 -26.63 36.30 48.01
C MET A 1 -25.49 35.45 48.53
N VAL A 2 -24.82 34.68 47.67
CA VAL A 2 -23.56 34.03 48.05
C VAL A 2 -22.51 35.13 48.06
N GLU A 3 -21.82 35.31 49.18
CA GLU A 3 -20.78 36.32 49.33
C GLU A 3 -19.55 35.89 48.50
N ILE A 4 -19.25 36.63 47.42
CA ILE A 4 -18.08 36.35 46.58
C ILE A 4 -16.85 36.89 47.32
N ILE A 5 -16.04 35.98 47.85
CA ILE A 5 -14.79 36.33 48.54
C ILE A 5 -13.69 36.45 47.49
N LEU A 6 -13.19 37.67 47.27
CA LEU A 6 -12.06 37.92 46.39
C LEU A 6 -10.74 37.77 47.16
N LYS A 7 -9.79 37.06 46.56
CA LYS A 7 -8.43 36.89 47.08
C LYS A 7 -7.41 37.47 46.11
N LYS A 8 -6.31 37.99 46.65
CA LYS A 8 -5.17 38.47 45.85
C LYS A 8 -4.18 37.32 45.66
N ARG A 9 -3.87 36.97 44.41
CA ARG A 9 -2.91 35.91 44.05
C ARG A 9 -1.79 36.47 43.17
N LYS A 10 -0.61 35.84 43.20
CA LYS A 10 0.44 36.16 42.24
C LYS A 10 0.07 35.61 40.88
N VAL A 11 0.26 36.41 39.82
CA VAL A 11 -0.13 36.01 38.46
C VAL A 11 0.64 34.76 37.99
N VAL A 12 1.90 34.64 38.42
CA VAL A 12 2.80 33.51 38.10
C VAL A 12 2.40 32.18 38.75
N GLU A 13 1.55 32.20 39.77
CA GLU A 13 1.04 30.98 40.42
C GLU A 13 -0.19 30.41 39.69
N LEU A 14 -0.77 31.19 38.77
CA LEU A 14 -1.96 30.78 38.03
C LEU A 14 -1.54 30.09 36.73
N HIS A 15 -2.25 29.02 36.39
CA HIS A 15 -1.99 28.27 35.17
C HIS A 15 -3.31 27.91 34.46
N PRO A 16 -3.29 27.79 33.11
CA PRO A 16 -4.49 27.49 32.35
C PRO A 16 -5.02 26.09 32.71
N HIS A 17 -6.34 25.95 32.73
CA HIS A 17 -6.96 24.63 32.79
C HIS A 17 -6.48 23.75 31.62
N PRO A 18 -6.09 22.48 31.85
CA PRO A 18 -5.48 21.63 30.82
C PRO A 18 -6.31 21.43 29.56
N LYS A 19 -7.64 21.52 29.66
CA LYS A 19 -8.56 21.40 28.52
C LYS A 19 -8.80 22.71 27.76
N ASN A 20 -8.39 23.88 28.29
CA ASN A 20 -8.76 25.17 27.72
C ASN A 20 -8.17 25.39 26.32
N GLU A 21 -6.86 25.20 26.16
CA GLU A 21 -6.17 25.38 24.88
C GLU A 21 -6.72 24.46 23.80
N GLY A 22 -7.00 23.21 24.17
CA GLY A 22 -7.62 22.24 23.27
C GLY A 22 -9.03 22.61 22.82
N ILE A 23 -9.77 23.48 23.53
CA ILE A 23 -11.14 23.92 23.19
C ILE A 23 -11.12 25.26 22.44
N TYR A 24 -10.39 26.23 22.97
CA TYR A 24 -10.46 27.63 22.51
C TYR A 24 -9.28 28.06 21.64
N GLY A 25 -8.17 27.30 21.66
CA GLY A 25 -6.94 27.62 20.92
C GLY A 25 -6.15 28.78 21.53
N ASP A 26 -5.16 29.25 20.78
CA ASP A 26 -4.48 30.50 21.07
C ASP A 26 -5.20 31.66 20.38
N GLU A 27 -5.60 32.64 21.16
CA GLU A 27 -6.46 33.73 20.72
C GLU A 27 -5.76 35.05 20.94
N ASP A 28 -5.91 35.98 20.01
CA ASP A 28 -5.27 37.30 20.13
C ASP A 28 -5.80 38.04 21.39
N ILE A 29 -4.84 38.57 22.15
CA ILE A 29 -5.06 39.30 23.40
C ILE A 29 -4.67 40.77 23.30
N LYS A 30 -4.15 41.26 22.17
CA LYS A 30 -3.64 42.65 22.04
C LYS A 30 -4.68 43.70 22.40
N GLU A 31 -5.82 43.69 21.71
CA GLU A 31 -6.93 44.62 21.99
C GLU A 31 -7.45 44.48 23.43
N LEU A 32 -7.48 43.25 23.96
CA LEU A 32 -7.92 43.00 25.32
C LEU A 32 -6.93 43.54 26.35
N ALA A 33 -5.63 43.43 26.09
CA ALA A 33 -4.56 43.95 26.95
C ALA A 33 -4.64 45.48 27.01
N GLU A 34 -4.80 46.16 25.88
CA GLU A 34 -4.99 47.63 25.84
C GLU A 34 -6.21 48.07 26.66
N LEU A 35 -7.33 47.34 26.55
CA LEU A 35 -8.53 47.62 27.34
C LEU A 35 -8.33 47.38 28.84
N ILE A 36 -7.60 46.33 29.22
CA ILE A 36 -7.28 46.01 30.61
C ILE A 36 -6.31 47.02 31.20
N GLU A 37 -5.31 47.47 30.45
CA GLU A 37 -4.38 48.52 30.87
C GLU A 37 -5.13 49.84 31.13
N LYS A 38 -6.06 50.20 30.24
CA LYS A 38 -6.80 51.46 30.34
C LYS A 38 -7.90 51.47 31.40
N TYR A 39 -8.64 50.37 31.54
CA TYR A 39 -9.85 50.31 32.38
C TYR A 39 -9.77 49.34 33.56
N GLY A 40 -8.66 48.62 33.70
CA GLY A 40 -8.50 47.57 34.68
C GLY A 40 -9.33 46.31 34.38
N LEU A 41 -9.24 45.35 35.30
CA LEU A 41 -9.93 44.07 35.20
C LEU A 41 -11.38 44.20 35.70
N ARG A 42 -12.37 44.16 34.79
CA ARG A 42 -13.79 44.37 35.15
C ARG A 42 -14.45 43.18 35.88
N LYS A 43 -14.14 41.95 35.47
CA LYS A 43 -14.59 40.72 36.14
C LYS A 43 -13.35 40.02 36.69
N PRO A 44 -13.35 39.53 37.95
CA PRO A 44 -12.23 38.76 38.48
C PRO A 44 -12.02 37.46 37.69
N LEU A 45 -10.83 36.88 37.81
CA LEU A 45 -10.58 35.51 37.33
C LEU A 45 -11.24 34.53 38.29
N ILE A 46 -11.72 33.39 37.78
CA ILE A 46 -12.20 32.29 38.62
C ILE A 46 -11.15 31.20 38.57
N VAL A 47 -10.65 30.78 39.72
CA VAL A 47 -9.54 29.81 39.83
C VAL A 47 -9.85 28.75 40.90
N THR A 48 -9.21 27.59 40.80
CA THR A 48 -9.16 26.64 41.92
C THR A 48 -8.14 27.11 42.97
N PRO A 49 -8.18 26.61 44.22
CA PRO A 49 -7.17 26.92 45.22
C PRO A 49 -5.72 26.70 44.74
N GLU A 50 -5.51 25.66 43.92
CA GLU A 50 -4.22 25.27 43.35
C GLU A 50 -3.72 26.26 42.28
N GLY A 51 -4.58 27.15 41.77
CA GLY A 51 -4.23 28.12 40.74
C GLY A 51 -4.70 27.77 39.33
N THR A 52 -5.47 26.68 39.16
CA THR A 52 -6.05 26.33 37.85
C THR A 52 -7.12 27.34 37.45
N ILE A 53 -6.95 27.99 36.30
CA ILE A 53 -7.90 28.99 35.81
C ILE A 53 -9.13 28.31 35.22
N ILE A 54 -10.32 28.59 35.77
CA ILE A 54 -11.62 28.12 35.27
C ILE A 54 -12.28 29.16 34.37
N SER A 55 -12.11 30.45 34.67
CA SER A 55 -12.62 31.53 33.82
C SER A 55 -11.64 32.69 33.74
N GLY A 56 -11.47 33.20 32.52
CA GLY A 56 -10.66 34.38 32.26
C GLY A 56 -9.26 34.10 31.71
N HIS A 57 -9.04 32.97 31.03
CA HIS A 57 -7.74 32.62 30.43
C HIS A 57 -7.17 33.73 29.53
N ARG A 58 -7.99 34.39 28.70
CA ARG A 58 -7.54 35.53 27.88
C ARG A 58 -7.17 36.76 28.72
N ARG A 59 -7.91 37.01 29.81
CA ARG A 59 -7.62 38.09 30.76
C ARG A 59 -6.32 37.81 31.50
N TRP A 60 -6.09 36.57 31.93
CA TRP A 60 -4.84 36.13 32.54
C TRP A 60 -3.64 36.28 31.59
N LYS A 61 -3.76 35.82 30.33
CA LYS A 61 -2.73 36.03 29.31
C LYS A 61 -2.42 37.52 29.11
N ALA A 62 -3.45 38.36 29.06
CA ALA A 62 -3.29 39.80 28.90
C ALA A 62 -2.60 40.47 30.09
N ILE A 63 -2.99 40.18 31.34
CA ILE A 63 -2.32 40.75 32.53
C ILE A 63 -0.88 40.22 32.69
N LEU A 64 -0.61 38.98 32.28
CA LEU A 64 0.74 38.43 32.24
C LEU A 64 1.60 39.19 31.23
N PHE A 65 1.05 39.47 30.04
CA PHE A 65 1.71 40.29 29.02
C PHE A 65 1.98 41.73 29.49
N LEU A 66 1.05 42.33 30.25
CA LEU A 66 1.19 43.65 30.86
C LEU A 66 2.12 43.67 32.10
N GLY A 67 2.68 42.54 32.50
CA GLY A 67 3.63 42.46 33.62
C GLY A 67 2.99 42.65 35.00
N TRP A 68 1.71 42.35 35.18
CA TRP A 68 1.07 42.44 36.50
C TRP A 68 1.64 41.39 37.46
N GLU A 69 2.08 41.80 38.65
CA GLU A 69 2.58 40.86 39.67
C GLU A 69 1.45 40.09 40.36
N THR A 70 0.31 40.75 40.58
CA THR A 70 -0.82 40.19 41.35
C THR A 70 -2.16 40.55 40.74
N VAL A 71 -3.16 39.70 40.99
CA VAL A 71 -4.53 39.86 40.49
C VAL A 71 -5.55 39.41 41.53
N LEU A 72 -6.74 40.03 41.49
CA LEU A 72 -7.89 39.59 42.28
C LEU A 72 -8.60 38.42 41.60
N VAL A 73 -8.81 37.35 42.36
CA VAL A 73 -9.45 36.12 41.89
C VAL A 73 -10.59 35.72 42.82
N GLU A 74 -11.57 35.03 42.25
CA GLU A 74 -12.57 34.25 42.98
C GLU A 74 -12.07 32.80 43.03
N GLU A 75 -11.83 32.28 44.24
CA GLU A 75 -11.44 30.88 44.43
C GLU A 75 -12.68 30.00 44.56
N LYS A 76 -12.70 28.90 43.79
CA LYS A 76 -13.80 27.94 43.76
C LYS A 76 -13.27 26.51 43.84
N GLU A 77 -13.80 25.78 44.81
CA GLU A 77 -13.53 24.34 44.96
C GLU A 77 -14.56 23.53 44.17
N PHE A 78 -14.10 22.40 43.63
CA PHE A 78 -14.93 21.47 42.88
C PHE A 78 -14.82 20.07 43.49
N THR A 79 -15.92 19.33 43.46
CA THR A 79 -15.99 17.99 44.05
C THR A 79 -15.18 16.95 43.26
N ASP A 80 -15.04 17.16 41.95
CA ASP A 80 -14.27 16.31 41.04
C ASP A 80 -13.95 17.05 39.73
N GLU A 81 -13.10 16.43 38.90
CA GLU A 81 -12.72 16.96 37.59
C GLU A 81 -13.92 17.18 36.64
N THR A 82 -15.02 16.44 36.83
CA THR A 82 -16.22 16.58 35.98
C THR A 82 -16.97 17.87 36.32
N ALA A 83 -17.09 18.21 37.61
CA ALA A 83 -17.67 19.45 38.08
C ALA A 83 -16.81 20.67 37.70
N GLU A 84 -15.49 20.51 37.75
CA GLU A 84 -14.53 21.53 37.29
C GLU A 84 -14.67 21.81 35.79
N LEU A 85 -14.66 20.76 34.96
CA LEU A 85 -14.83 20.88 33.51
C LEU A 85 -16.21 21.46 33.14
N GLU A 86 -17.26 21.07 33.86
CA GLU A 86 -18.59 21.65 33.68
C GLU A 86 -18.60 23.16 33.96
N ALA A 87 -17.96 23.61 35.03
CA ALA A 87 -17.85 25.02 35.36
C ALA A 87 -17.06 25.81 34.30
N LEU A 88 -15.96 25.25 33.77
CA LEU A 88 -15.21 25.86 32.66
C LEU A 88 -16.13 26.16 31.47
N LEU A 89 -16.98 25.20 31.07
CA LEU A 89 -17.87 25.35 29.93
C LEU A 89 -19.01 26.34 30.22
N LEU A 90 -19.57 26.32 31.43
CA LEU A 90 -20.67 27.21 31.82
C LEU A 90 -20.22 28.67 31.94
N GLU A 91 -19.04 28.93 32.51
CA GLU A 91 -18.50 30.29 32.63
C GLU A 91 -18.19 30.92 31.28
N ASN A 92 -18.04 30.10 30.23
CA ASN A 92 -17.84 30.54 28.86
C ASN A 92 -19.12 30.43 28.01
N ALA A 93 -20.28 30.09 28.57
CA ALA A 93 -21.50 29.82 27.79
C ALA A 93 -21.94 31.00 26.91
N SER A 94 -21.85 32.24 27.43
CA SER A 94 -22.26 33.46 26.74
C SER A 94 -21.23 34.02 25.77
N ARG A 95 -20.06 33.38 25.64
CA ARG A 95 -18.98 33.82 24.78
C ARG A 95 -19.35 33.64 23.31
N GLU A 96 -19.00 34.61 22.47
CA GLU A 96 -19.01 34.42 21.01
C GLU A 96 -17.90 33.45 20.60
N LYS A 97 -18.31 32.38 19.90
CA LYS A 97 -17.46 31.21 19.61
C LYS A 97 -17.53 30.84 18.14
N THR A 98 -16.39 30.40 17.62
CA THR A 98 -16.33 29.78 16.29
C THR A 98 -17.07 28.44 16.27
N ILE A 99 -17.37 27.93 15.07
CA ILE A 99 -18.01 26.61 14.92
C ILE A 99 -17.09 25.52 15.48
N GLU A 100 -15.78 25.65 15.28
CA GLU A 100 -14.79 24.76 15.88
C GLU A 100 -14.89 24.76 17.41
N GLN A 101 -14.84 25.94 18.05
CA GLN A 101 -14.91 26.05 19.52
C GLN A 101 -16.22 25.45 20.07
N LYS A 102 -17.37 25.74 19.43
CA LYS A 102 -18.67 25.14 19.80
C LYS A 102 -18.65 23.62 19.70
N CYS A 103 -18.04 23.08 18.66
CA CYS A 103 -17.92 21.64 18.46
C CYS A 103 -17.03 21.00 19.55
N ARG A 104 -15.89 21.61 19.86
CA ARG A 104 -14.97 21.15 20.91
C ARG A 104 -15.59 21.21 22.30
N GLU A 105 -16.36 22.26 22.62
CA GLU A 105 -17.18 22.32 23.84
C GLU A 105 -18.20 21.16 23.87
N GLY A 106 -18.82 20.84 22.74
CA GLY A 106 -19.77 19.75 22.63
C GLY A 106 -19.16 18.39 22.99
N LEU A 107 -17.93 18.12 22.53
CA LEU A 107 -17.20 16.89 22.87
C LEU A 107 -16.92 16.80 24.39
N MET A 108 -16.66 17.93 25.04
CA MET A 108 -16.49 17.96 26.50
C MET A 108 -17.81 17.74 27.23
N TRP A 109 -18.91 18.32 26.73
CA TRP A 109 -20.26 18.05 27.25
C TRP A 109 -20.65 16.58 27.11
N GLU A 110 -20.29 15.90 26.02
CA GLU A 110 -20.46 14.45 25.90
C GLU A 110 -19.72 13.68 27.00
N ALA A 111 -18.47 14.06 27.28
CA ALA A 111 -17.67 13.40 28.31
C ALA A 111 -18.31 13.58 29.70
N ILE A 112 -18.80 14.78 30.02
CA ILE A 112 -19.52 15.09 31.26
C ILE A 112 -20.80 14.26 31.37
N GLU A 113 -21.65 14.25 30.34
CA GLU A 113 -22.91 13.49 30.36
C GLU A 113 -22.66 11.98 30.50
N ARG A 114 -21.63 11.44 29.82
CA ARG A 114 -21.22 10.04 29.97
C ARG A 114 -20.73 9.75 31.40
N ALA A 115 -19.95 10.64 32.00
CA ALA A 115 -19.48 10.48 33.37
C ALA A 115 -20.63 10.53 34.39
N LYS A 116 -21.57 11.48 34.24
CA LYS A 116 -22.77 11.60 35.09
C LYS A 116 -23.71 10.41 34.94
N SER A 117 -23.89 9.90 33.72
CA SER A 117 -24.70 8.70 33.45
C SER A 117 -24.13 7.46 34.16
N ARG A 118 -22.81 7.25 34.10
CA ARG A 118 -22.14 6.14 34.82
C ARG A 118 -22.33 6.21 36.34
N LYS A 119 -22.49 7.40 36.93
CA LYS A 119 -22.78 7.57 38.36
C LYS A 119 -24.24 7.32 38.74
N ARG A 120 -25.17 7.23 37.76
CA ARG A 120 -26.63 7.10 37.96
C ARG A 120 -27.17 5.66 37.82
N ILE A 121 -26.31 4.63 37.86
CA ILE A 121 -26.71 3.22 37.71
C ILE A 121 -27.92 2.92 38.61
N GLY A 122 -29.09 2.67 38.00
CA GLY A 122 -30.33 2.30 38.70
C GLY A 122 -31.62 2.98 38.25
N ARG A 123 -31.58 4.10 37.51
CA ARG A 123 -32.82 4.72 36.94
C ARG A 123 -32.74 4.81 35.43
N LYS A 124 -33.62 4.07 34.74
CA LYS A 124 -33.93 4.27 33.31
C LYS A 124 -34.30 5.74 33.11
N GLY A 125 -33.41 6.50 32.47
CA GLY A 125 -33.68 7.88 32.09
C GLY A 125 -34.73 7.92 30.99
N LEU A 126 -35.95 8.34 31.33
CA LEU A 126 -36.90 8.95 30.40
C LEU A 126 -36.32 10.31 30.00
N GLY A 127 -35.81 10.43 28.77
CA GLY A 127 -35.27 11.67 28.23
C GLY A 127 -35.57 11.75 26.73
N VAL A 128 -36.33 12.77 26.35
CA VAL A 128 -36.80 13.01 24.98
C VAL A 128 -35.65 13.53 24.12
N GLY A 129 -35.27 12.78 23.08
CA GLY A 129 -34.28 13.18 22.05
C GLY A 129 -32.94 12.42 22.13
N SER A 130 -32.20 12.35 21.02
CA SER A 130 -30.88 11.70 21.01
C SER A 130 -29.83 12.60 21.70
N THR A 131 -28.87 12.04 22.43
CA THR A 131 -27.83 12.79 23.19
C THR A 131 -27.15 13.88 22.34
N ARG A 132 -26.88 13.56 21.07
CA ARG A 132 -26.30 14.52 20.11
C ARG A 132 -27.18 15.74 19.83
N ASP A 133 -28.50 15.62 19.87
CA ASP A 133 -29.42 16.74 19.64
C ASP A 133 -29.46 17.69 20.84
N VAL A 134 -29.43 17.13 22.06
CA VAL A 134 -29.33 17.92 23.30
C VAL A 134 -28.05 18.75 23.31
N ILE A 135 -26.93 18.12 22.96
CA ILE A 135 -25.62 18.80 22.91
C ILE A 135 -25.60 19.83 21.79
N ALA A 136 -26.07 19.50 20.59
CA ALA A 136 -26.14 20.44 19.47
C ALA A 136 -26.92 21.71 19.83
N LYS A 137 -28.03 21.57 20.56
CA LYS A 137 -28.79 22.71 21.08
C LYS A 137 -27.98 23.49 22.13
N LYS A 138 -27.32 22.79 23.06
CA LYS A 138 -26.52 23.39 24.14
C LYS A 138 -25.36 24.23 23.62
N VAL A 139 -24.68 23.78 22.57
CA VAL A 139 -23.54 24.51 21.97
C VAL A 139 -23.94 25.44 20.83
N GLY A 140 -25.24 25.54 20.51
CA GLY A 140 -25.74 26.44 19.47
C GLY A 140 -25.34 26.05 18.05
N LEU A 141 -25.32 24.74 17.75
CA LEU A 141 -25.10 24.19 16.40
C LEU A 141 -26.38 23.67 15.73
N GLY A 142 -27.54 23.86 16.37
CA GLY A 142 -28.84 23.50 15.81
C GLY A 142 -29.12 22.01 15.95
N SER A 143 -29.01 21.25 14.85
CA SER A 143 -29.35 19.82 14.81
C SER A 143 -28.19 18.92 15.22
N GLY A 144 -28.50 17.75 15.80
CA GLY A 144 -27.49 16.73 16.13
C GLY A 144 -26.71 16.23 14.92
N VAL A 145 -27.32 16.24 13.73
CA VAL A 145 -26.64 15.89 12.47
C VAL A 145 -25.59 16.93 12.09
N ASN A 146 -25.91 18.22 12.22
CA ASN A 146 -24.97 19.31 11.94
C ASN A 146 -23.80 19.28 12.93
N TYR A 147 -24.07 19.00 14.21
CA TYR A 147 -23.04 18.76 15.21
C TYR A 147 -22.14 17.57 14.85
N GLU A 148 -22.71 16.43 14.49
CA GLU A 148 -21.94 15.24 14.10
C GLU A 148 -21.04 15.50 12.88
N HIS A 149 -21.53 16.23 11.89
CA HIS A 149 -20.73 16.66 10.74
C HIS A 149 -19.59 17.60 11.14
N ALA A 150 -19.84 18.55 12.05
CA ALA A 150 -18.78 19.41 12.57
C ALA A 150 -17.69 18.58 13.28
N CYS A 151 -18.06 17.58 14.08
CA CYS A 151 -17.10 16.67 14.75
C CYS A 151 -16.24 15.89 13.75
N LYS A 152 -16.81 15.44 12.62
CA LYS A 152 -16.06 14.78 11.54
C LYS A 152 -15.04 15.72 10.91
N VAL A 153 -15.39 17.00 10.72
CA VAL A 153 -14.46 18.00 10.19
C VAL A 153 -13.34 18.30 11.18
N ILE A 154 -13.64 18.45 12.48
CA ILE A 154 -12.61 18.64 13.52
C ILE A 154 -11.64 17.46 13.55
N SER A 155 -12.15 16.22 13.49
CA SER A 155 -11.28 15.04 13.45
C SER A 155 -10.33 15.07 12.25
N ALA A 156 -10.83 15.49 11.07
CA ALA A 156 -10.00 15.63 9.87
C ALA A 156 -8.99 16.78 9.93
N ILE A 157 -9.30 17.86 10.66
CA ILE A 157 -8.36 18.97 10.94
C ILE A 157 -7.24 18.47 11.86
N ASP A 158 -7.61 17.82 12.97
CA ASP A 158 -6.64 17.29 13.94
C ASP A 158 -5.74 16.23 13.29
N GLU A 159 -6.30 15.32 12.49
CA GLU A 159 -5.53 14.35 11.71
C GLU A 159 -4.57 15.02 10.71
N ALA A 160 -5.04 16.03 9.97
CA ALA A 160 -4.20 16.76 9.02
C ALA A 160 -3.04 17.48 9.71
N PHE A 161 -3.29 18.07 10.89
CA PHE A 161 -2.25 18.70 11.70
C PHE A 161 -1.22 17.67 12.21
N LEU A 162 -1.69 16.51 12.71
CA LEU A 162 -0.82 15.44 13.21
C LEU A 162 0.12 14.88 12.14
N ILE A 163 -0.35 14.76 10.89
CA ILE A 163 0.49 14.29 9.77
C ILE A 163 1.32 15.40 9.12
N GLY A 164 1.34 16.61 9.71
CA GLY A 164 2.11 17.76 9.22
C GLY A 164 1.52 18.46 7.98
N ASN A 165 0.28 18.16 7.60
CA ASN A 165 -0.41 18.82 6.49
C ASN A 165 -1.16 20.07 6.97
N ILE A 166 -0.36 21.11 7.28
CA ILE A 166 -0.84 22.38 7.85
C ILE A 166 -1.83 23.08 6.90
N ASP A 167 -1.53 23.14 5.59
CA ASP A 167 -2.39 23.79 4.59
C ASP A 167 -3.80 23.18 4.56
N LYS A 168 -3.90 21.86 4.61
CA LYS A 168 -5.19 21.16 4.66
C LYS A 168 -5.94 21.47 5.95
N ALA A 169 -5.26 21.47 7.09
CA ALA A 169 -5.86 21.78 8.39
C ALA A 169 -6.40 23.22 8.42
N GLU A 170 -5.60 24.19 7.97
CA GLU A 170 -6.00 25.61 7.88
C GLU A 170 -7.14 25.83 6.90
N THR A 171 -7.09 25.20 5.72
CA THR A 171 -8.16 25.32 4.73
C THR A 171 -9.46 24.74 5.28
N LEU A 172 -9.44 23.57 5.91
CA LEU A 172 -10.63 22.98 6.54
C LEU A 172 -11.18 23.86 7.67
N ARG A 173 -10.30 24.42 8.51
CA ARG A 173 -10.66 25.36 9.58
C ARG A 173 -11.34 26.61 9.02
N LYS A 174 -10.79 27.18 7.94
CA LYS A 174 -11.36 28.32 7.23
C LYS A 174 -12.76 28.01 6.69
N PHE A 175 -12.92 26.89 5.99
CA PHE A 175 -14.22 26.46 5.47
C PHE A 175 -15.24 26.22 6.59
N LEU A 176 -14.81 25.62 7.71
CA LEU A 176 -15.67 25.33 8.84
C LEU A 176 -16.20 26.61 9.50
N ASN A 177 -15.30 27.56 9.78
CA ASN A 177 -15.63 28.75 10.57
C ASN A 177 -16.18 29.91 9.72
N GLU A 178 -15.72 30.10 8.48
CA GLU A 178 -16.11 31.23 7.63
C GLU A 178 -17.20 30.90 6.60
N LYS A 179 -17.40 29.62 6.26
CA LYS A 179 -18.40 29.21 5.25
C LYS A 179 -19.56 28.45 5.88
N SER A 180 -19.36 27.18 6.18
CA SER A 180 -20.33 26.33 6.89
C SER A 180 -19.76 24.94 7.13
N VAL A 181 -20.36 24.22 8.09
CA VAL A 181 -20.09 22.79 8.32
C VAL A 181 -20.22 21.98 7.03
N ASN A 182 -21.29 22.20 6.24
CA ASN A 182 -21.53 21.47 4.99
C ASN A 182 -20.46 21.74 3.93
N ALA A 183 -19.95 22.98 3.84
CA ALA A 183 -18.88 23.32 2.90
C ALA A 183 -17.58 22.57 3.24
N ALA A 184 -17.23 22.50 4.53
CA ALA A 184 -16.07 21.75 4.98
C ALA A 184 -16.22 20.23 4.75
N VAL A 185 -17.41 19.65 5.01
CA VAL A 185 -17.69 18.24 4.69
C VAL A 185 -17.56 17.95 3.19
N LYS A 186 -18.03 18.85 2.33
CA LYS A 186 -17.90 18.71 0.87
C LYS A 186 -16.43 18.69 0.44
N MET A 187 -15.59 19.52 1.05
CA MET A 187 -14.14 19.54 0.81
C MET A 187 -13.48 18.20 1.15
N ILE A 188 -13.80 17.61 2.31
CA ILE A 188 -13.29 16.29 2.72
C ILE A 188 -13.66 15.23 1.68
N ARG A 189 -14.94 15.17 1.29
CA ARG A 189 -15.43 14.20 0.29
C ARG A 189 -14.78 14.37 -1.07
N ASN A 190 -14.61 15.61 -1.54
CA ASN A 190 -13.94 15.89 -2.81
C ASN A 190 -12.47 15.47 -2.77
N THR A 191 -11.78 15.74 -1.67
CA THR A 191 -10.38 15.34 -1.46
C THR A 191 -10.25 13.81 -1.47
N GLN A 192 -11.13 13.09 -0.76
CA GLN A 192 -11.17 11.62 -0.78
C GLN A 192 -11.47 11.06 -2.17
N LYS A 193 -12.39 11.67 -2.94
CA LYS A 193 -12.67 11.27 -4.33
C LYS A 193 -11.47 11.49 -5.25
N ILE A 194 -10.75 12.60 -5.09
CA ILE A 194 -9.53 12.90 -5.87
C ILE A 194 -8.42 11.92 -5.51
N LEU A 195 -8.19 11.64 -4.24
CA LEU A 195 -7.20 10.66 -3.76
C LEU A 195 -7.53 9.25 -4.24
N HIS A 196 -8.79 8.83 -4.17
CA HIS A 196 -9.24 7.53 -4.67
C HIS A 196 -9.05 7.41 -6.20
N ARG A 197 -9.40 8.45 -6.96
CA ARG A 197 -9.14 8.49 -8.42
C ARG A 197 -7.64 8.49 -8.77
N LYS A 198 -6.80 9.17 -7.96
CA LYS A 198 -5.34 9.19 -8.14
C LYS A 198 -4.69 7.84 -7.79
N SER A 199 -5.15 7.17 -6.73
CA SER A 199 -4.67 5.83 -6.33
C SER A 199 -4.96 4.81 -7.44
N ILE A 200 -6.20 4.77 -7.94
CA ILE A 200 -6.60 3.82 -8.99
C ILE A 200 -5.77 4.01 -10.28
N ASN A 201 -5.50 5.25 -10.69
CA ASN A 201 -4.72 5.51 -11.90
C ASN A 201 -3.21 5.25 -11.74
N ALA A 202 -2.67 5.41 -10.52
CA ALA A 202 -1.26 5.13 -10.24
C ALA A 202 -1.00 3.61 -10.22
N ASP A 203 -1.88 2.83 -9.58
CA ASP A 203 -1.73 1.38 -9.45
C ASP A 203 -1.85 0.67 -10.81
N VAL A 204 -2.80 1.07 -11.67
CA VAL A 204 -2.98 0.48 -13.01
C VAL A 204 -1.79 0.76 -13.93
N LYS A 205 -1.21 1.97 -13.86
CA LYS A 205 -0.04 2.31 -14.69
C LYS A 205 1.19 1.51 -14.27
N ILE A 206 1.44 1.40 -12.96
CA ILE A 206 2.54 0.62 -12.42
C ILE A 206 2.42 -0.86 -12.79
N ILE A 207 1.21 -1.44 -12.69
CA ILE A 207 0.97 -2.84 -13.09
C ILE A 207 1.28 -3.05 -14.58
N ASN A 208 0.78 -2.17 -15.45
CA ASN A 208 1.04 -2.29 -16.89
C ASN A 208 2.53 -2.14 -17.24
N ASP A 209 3.23 -1.20 -16.60
CA ASP A 209 4.67 -0.99 -16.79
C ASP A 209 5.48 -2.21 -16.29
N ILE A 210 5.11 -2.80 -15.15
CA ILE A 210 5.71 -4.02 -14.62
C ILE A 210 5.45 -5.21 -15.56
N GLU A 211 4.21 -5.40 -16.01
CA GLU A 211 3.87 -6.49 -16.94
C GLU A 211 4.63 -6.37 -18.26
N SER A 212 4.75 -5.16 -18.81
CA SER A 212 5.53 -4.88 -20.02
C SER A 212 7.01 -5.21 -19.83
N ASN A 213 7.60 -4.76 -18.71
CA ASN A 213 9.00 -5.04 -18.40
C ASN A 213 9.27 -6.53 -18.16
N ILE A 214 8.36 -7.24 -17.47
CA ILE A 214 8.47 -8.70 -17.28
C ILE A 214 8.39 -9.42 -18.63
N ARG A 215 7.44 -9.05 -19.51
CA ARG A 215 7.31 -9.65 -20.85
C ARG A 215 8.60 -9.45 -21.66
N ASN A 216 9.08 -8.22 -21.77
CA ASN A 216 10.33 -7.90 -22.47
C ASN A 216 11.53 -8.68 -21.91
N PHE A 217 11.68 -8.72 -20.58
CA PHE A 217 12.74 -9.49 -19.93
C PHE A 217 12.67 -10.98 -20.31
N THR A 218 11.47 -11.57 -20.30
CA THR A 218 11.31 -13.00 -20.60
C THR A 218 11.55 -13.33 -22.07
N GLU A 219 11.16 -12.45 -22.99
CA GLU A 219 11.47 -12.58 -24.42
C GLU A 219 12.98 -12.48 -24.68
N THR A 220 13.68 -11.59 -23.96
CA THR A 220 15.14 -11.49 -24.07
C THR A 220 15.84 -12.76 -23.57
N GLN A 221 15.41 -13.32 -22.44
CA GLN A 221 15.98 -14.57 -21.91
C GLN A 221 15.71 -15.77 -22.83
N HIS A 222 14.53 -15.83 -23.48
CA HIS A 222 14.21 -16.87 -24.46
C HIS A 222 15.19 -16.83 -25.64
N THR A 223 15.36 -15.63 -26.18
CA THR A 223 16.26 -15.37 -27.33
C THR A 223 17.70 -15.70 -26.99
N GLN A 224 18.18 -15.28 -25.80
CA GLN A 224 19.52 -15.62 -25.30
C GLN A 224 19.73 -17.13 -25.22
N THR A 225 18.74 -17.85 -24.70
CA THR A 225 18.84 -19.30 -24.50
C THR A 225 18.88 -20.05 -25.82
N GLN A 226 18.04 -19.67 -26.78
CA GLN A 226 18.09 -20.20 -28.14
C GLN A 226 19.46 -19.95 -28.78
N TRP A 227 20.00 -18.74 -28.62
CA TRP A 227 21.33 -18.40 -29.14
C TRP A 227 22.42 -19.28 -28.53
N VAL A 228 22.45 -19.42 -27.20
CA VAL A 228 23.43 -20.27 -26.50
C VAL A 228 23.34 -21.73 -26.97
N LEU A 229 22.13 -22.30 -26.99
CA LEU A 229 21.93 -23.68 -27.46
C LEU A 229 22.33 -23.85 -28.92
N ALA A 230 22.12 -22.85 -29.77
CA ALA A 230 22.51 -22.92 -31.16
C ALA A 230 24.03 -22.85 -31.36
N LYS A 231 24.74 -22.03 -30.56
CA LYS A 231 26.21 -22.01 -30.55
C LYS A 231 26.78 -23.37 -30.13
N LEU A 232 26.28 -23.90 -29.01
CA LEU A 232 26.67 -25.23 -28.52
C LEU A 232 26.39 -26.31 -29.56
N GLY A 233 25.20 -26.31 -30.16
CA GLY A 233 24.80 -27.29 -31.16
C GLY A 233 25.64 -27.24 -32.44
N LYS A 234 26.00 -26.05 -32.92
CA LYS A 234 26.89 -25.91 -34.08
C LYS A 234 28.26 -26.54 -33.84
N GLN A 235 28.83 -26.36 -32.64
CA GLN A 235 30.11 -26.98 -32.32
C GLN A 235 30.01 -28.50 -32.14
N LEU A 236 29.00 -28.96 -31.39
CA LEU A 236 28.91 -30.37 -30.97
C LEU A 236 28.31 -31.29 -32.03
N CYS A 237 27.45 -30.76 -32.91
CA CYS A 237 26.71 -31.55 -33.91
C CYS A 237 26.91 -31.07 -35.35
N GLY A 238 27.39 -29.84 -35.56
CA GLY A 238 27.60 -29.23 -36.88
C GLY A 238 26.36 -28.51 -37.43
N SER A 239 25.15 -28.98 -37.15
CA SER A 239 23.90 -28.38 -37.65
C SER A 239 22.85 -28.21 -36.56
N VAL A 240 22.09 -27.10 -36.66
CA VAL A 240 21.04 -26.73 -35.71
C VAL A 240 19.82 -26.25 -36.48
N TRP A 241 18.63 -26.58 -35.98
CA TRP A 241 17.37 -25.97 -36.34
C TRP A 241 16.85 -25.10 -35.20
N ILE A 242 16.37 -23.90 -35.52
CA ILE A 242 15.63 -23.02 -34.61
C ILE A 242 14.25 -22.78 -35.22
N ASP A 243 13.22 -22.76 -34.36
CA ASP A 243 11.84 -22.45 -34.76
C ASP A 243 11.79 -21.17 -35.62
N PHE A 244 11.01 -21.23 -36.70
CA PHE A 244 10.94 -20.18 -37.70
C PHE A 244 10.43 -18.85 -37.14
N HIS A 245 9.56 -18.88 -36.13
CA HIS A 245 9.03 -17.66 -35.50
C HIS A 245 10.13 -16.81 -34.87
N ASP A 246 11.19 -17.44 -34.36
CA ASP A 246 12.24 -16.76 -33.60
C ASP A 246 13.47 -16.45 -34.43
N ARG A 247 13.56 -16.90 -35.69
CA ARG A 247 14.71 -16.64 -36.57
C ARG A 247 15.00 -15.17 -36.82
N SER A 248 14.00 -14.30 -36.68
CA SER A 248 14.15 -12.86 -36.85
C SER A 248 14.86 -12.18 -35.68
N ARG A 249 14.87 -12.82 -34.50
CA ARG A 249 15.43 -12.27 -33.27
C ARG A 249 16.97 -12.22 -33.33
N ILE A 250 17.53 -11.30 -32.55
CA ILE A 250 18.97 -11.00 -32.51
C ILE A 250 19.45 -11.09 -31.07
N TRP A 251 20.60 -11.73 -30.87
CA TRP A 251 21.32 -11.74 -29.61
C TRP A 251 22.82 -11.55 -29.88
N GLU A 252 23.51 -10.71 -29.10
CA GLU A 252 24.94 -10.40 -29.31
C GLU A 252 25.28 -9.99 -30.76
N ASN A 253 24.40 -9.20 -31.39
CA ASN A 253 24.48 -8.77 -32.80
C ASN A 253 24.43 -9.91 -33.84
N GLU A 254 24.08 -11.12 -33.45
CA GLU A 254 23.91 -12.27 -34.33
C GLU A 254 22.43 -12.65 -34.44
N LYS A 255 21.94 -12.78 -35.67
CA LYS A 255 20.55 -13.17 -35.94
C LYS A 255 20.38 -14.68 -35.71
N LEU A 256 19.38 -15.12 -34.94
CA LEU A 256 19.17 -16.54 -34.67
C LEU A 256 19.04 -17.37 -35.95
N GLY A 257 18.36 -16.86 -36.97
CA GLY A 257 18.24 -17.54 -38.27
C GLY A 257 19.58 -17.83 -38.95
N SER A 258 20.64 -17.07 -38.69
CA SER A 258 22.00 -17.35 -39.24
C SER A 258 22.68 -18.55 -38.56
N LEU A 259 22.17 -18.95 -37.39
CA LEU A 259 22.61 -20.13 -36.67
C LEU A 259 21.82 -21.39 -37.06
N SER A 260 20.66 -21.24 -37.69
CA SER A 260 19.78 -22.32 -38.11
C SER A 260 20.05 -22.74 -39.55
N ILE A 261 19.81 -24.02 -39.87
CA ILE A 261 19.66 -24.47 -41.25
C ILE A 261 18.35 -23.90 -41.85
N ASP A 262 18.35 -23.72 -43.18
CA ASP A 262 17.23 -23.07 -43.89
C ASP A 262 15.97 -23.94 -43.93
N SER A 263 16.13 -25.25 -44.16
CA SER A 263 15.02 -26.21 -44.25
C SER A 263 15.25 -27.41 -43.34
N PHE A 264 14.20 -27.84 -42.64
CA PHE A 264 14.27 -28.99 -41.75
C PHE A 264 14.46 -30.27 -42.59
N PRO A 265 15.41 -31.13 -42.26
CA PRO A 265 15.70 -32.29 -43.10
C PRO A 265 14.57 -33.32 -43.04
N SER A 266 14.47 -34.15 -44.08
CA SER A 266 13.61 -35.34 -44.04
C SER A 266 14.26 -36.38 -43.13
N LEU A 267 13.70 -36.57 -41.94
CA LEU A 267 14.22 -37.51 -40.93
C LEU A 267 13.75 -38.96 -41.15
N GLY A 268 13.15 -39.27 -42.30
CA GLY A 268 12.45 -40.54 -42.51
C GLY A 268 11.19 -40.68 -41.64
N MET A 269 10.72 -39.58 -41.07
CA MET A 269 9.49 -39.51 -40.27
C MET A 269 8.30 -39.09 -41.16
N GLY A 270 7.08 -39.48 -40.78
CA GLY A 270 5.86 -39.01 -41.44
C GLY A 270 5.69 -37.49 -41.34
N ASN A 271 4.90 -36.91 -42.26
CA ASN A 271 4.66 -35.45 -42.33
C ASN A 271 4.18 -34.85 -41.00
N GLU A 272 3.39 -35.60 -40.22
CA GLU A 272 2.87 -35.16 -38.91
C GLU A 272 3.99 -34.96 -37.88
N ALA A 273 4.92 -35.91 -37.79
CA ALA A 273 6.06 -35.81 -36.86
C ALA A 273 6.98 -34.66 -37.22
N ARG A 274 7.15 -34.41 -38.52
CA ARG A 274 7.92 -33.27 -39.01
C ARG A 274 7.28 -31.95 -38.57
N GLN A 275 5.97 -31.79 -38.72
CA GLN A 275 5.26 -30.59 -38.29
C GLN A 275 5.44 -30.35 -36.79
N THR A 276 5.31 -31.39 -35.95
CA THR A 276 5.55 -31.25 -34.51
C THR A 276 6.97 -30.77 -34.18
N VAL A 277 7.98 -31.32 -34.85
CA VAL A 277 9.39 -30.99 -34.59
C VAL A 277 9.77 -29.59 -35.08
N GLU A 278 9.15 -29.10 -36.17
CA GLU A 278 9.44 -27.76 -36.69
C GLU A 278 9.10 -26.65 -35.69
N TYR A 279 8.12 -26.87 -34.81
CA TYR A 279 7.76 -25.96 -33.72
C TYR A 279 8.60 -26.14 -32.45
N ILE A 280 9.57 -27.05 -32.39
CA ILE A 280 10.46 -27.15 -31.23
C ILE A 280 11.50 -26.02 -31.30
N ASP A 281 11.73 -25.34 -30.17
CA ASP A 281 12.51 -24.10 -30.15
C ASP A 281 13.92 -24.27 -30.70
N VAL A 282 14.63 -25.35 -30.31
CA VAL A 282 15.96 -25.69 -30.84
C VAL A 282 16.10 -27.20 -31.02
N VAL A 283 16.63 -27.64 -32.15
CA VAL A 283 16.93 -29.05 -32.44
C VAL A 283 18.36 -29.17 -32.96
N TRP A 284 19.15 -30.07 -32.38
CA TRP A 284 20.50 -30.38 -32.83
C TRP A 284 20.51 -31.56 -33.79
N LEU A 285 21.30 -31.46 -34.85
CA LEU A 285 21.35 -32.45 -35.92
C LEU A 285 22.78 -32.96 -36.11
N SER A 286 22.96 -34.27 -36.01
CA SER A 286 24.23 -34.97 -36.28
C SER A 286 24.44 -35.19 -37.78
N SER A 287 25.66 -35.57 -38.14
CA SER A 287 26.03 -36.05 -39.48
C SER A 287 25.03 -37.09 -39.98
N GLY A 288 24.50 -36.90 -41.19
CA GLY A 288 23.46 -37.76 -41.77
C GLY A 288 22.02 -37.33 -41.49
N ASN A 289 21.80 -36.08 -41.06
CA ASN A 289 20.46 -35.51 -40.79
C ASN A 289 19.68 -36.34 -39.76
N GLN A 290 20.31 -36.71 -38.65
CA GLN A 290 19.63 -37.36 -37.53
C GLN A 290 19.55 -36.40 -36.35
N ILE A 291 18.44 -36.42 -35.60
CA ILE A 291 18.32 -35.61 -34.39
C ILE A 291 19.28 -36.14 -33.33
N ALA A 292 20.16 -35.26 -32.85
CA ALA A 292 21.09 -35.53 -31.76
C ALA A 292 20.51 -35.12 -30.39
N ALA A 293 19.70 -34.06 -30.35
CA ALA A 293 18.96 -33.60 -29.16
C ALA A 293 17.87 -32.60 -29.58
N ALA A 294 16.82 -32.47 -28.78
CA ALA A 294 15.78 -31.46 -28.96
C ALA A 294 15.53 -30.69 -27.67
N PHE A 295 15.28 -29.38 -27.78
CA PHE A 295 15.20 -28.44 -26.66
C PHE A 295 13.95 -27.59 -26.75
N GLU A 296 13.24 -27.56 -25.64
CA GLU A 296 12.00 -26.82 -25.44
C GLU A 296 12.23 -25.82 -24.30
N ILE A 297 12.04 -24.53 -24.54
CA ILE A 297 12.45 -23.43 -23.67
C ILE A 297 11.20 -22.81 -23.04
N GLU A 298 10.90 -23.19 -21.81
CA GLU A 298 9.67 -22.79 -21.14
C GLU A 298 9.94 -21.77 -20.03
N ILE A 299 10.02 -20.48 -20.39
CA ILE A 299 10.31 -19.39 -19.43
C ILE A 299 9.04 -18.82 -18.80
N THR A 300 8.07 -18.36 -19.61
CA THR A 300 6.76 -17.85 -19.11
C THR A 300 5.56 -18.47 -19.79
N THR A 301 5.75 -19.09 -20.95
CA THR A 301 4.76 -19.92 -21.64
C THR A 301 4.26 -21.05 -20.75
N PRO A 302 3.00 -21.51 -20.91
CA PRO A 302 2.50 -22.64 -20.14
C PRO A 302 3.31 -23.91 -20.47
N ILE A 303 4.06 -24.46 -19.51
CA ILE A 303 4.85 -25.72 -19.64
C ILE A 303 4.10 -26.85 -20.36
N TYR A 304 2.77 -26.87 -20.25
CA TYR A 304 1.91 -27.83 -20.93
C TYR A 304 2.10 -27.85 -22.45
N SER A 305 2.30 -26.70 -23.12
CA SER A 305 2.48 -26.66 -24.58
C SER A 305 3.78 -27.29 -25.04
N GLY A 306 4.90 -27.00 -24.36
CA GLY A 306 6.18 -27.66 -24.63
C GLY A 306 6.12 -29.16 -24.36
N LEU A 307 5.53 -29.56 -23.22
CA LEU A 307 5.36 -30.99 -22.90
C LEU A 307 4.47 -31.72 -23.91
N LEU A 308 3.43 -31.07 -24.44
CA LEU A 308 2.57 -31.66 -25.47
C LEU A 308 3.34 -31.87 -26.77
N ARG A 309 4.16 -30.90 -27.22
CA ARG A 309 5.05 -31.07 -28.37
C ARG A 309 6.01 -32.25 -28.20
N MET A 310 6.58 -32.42 -27.00
CA MET A 310 7.43 -33.58 -26.69
C MET A 310 6.64 -34.90 -26.67
N ALA A 311 5.42 -34.90 -26.12
CA ALA A 311 4.54 -36.07 -26.08
C ALA A 311 4.12 -36.51 -27.49
N ASP A 312 3.78 -35.57 -28.36
CA ASP A 312 3.45 -35.81 -29.76
C ASP A 312 4.66 -36.44 -30.47
N LEU A 313 5.86 -35.89 -30.27
CA LEU A 313 7.09 -36.45 -30.82
C LEU A 313 7.36 -37.89 -30.33
N VAL A 314 7.21 -38.15 -29.04
CA VAL A 314 7.37 -39.50 -28.46
C VAL A 314 6.33 -40.48 -28.99
N THR A 315 5.11 -40.02 -29.23
CA THR A 315 4.01 -40.83 -29.76
C THR A 315 4.26 -41.20 -31.22
N LEU A 316 4.71 -40.23 -32.02
CA LEU A 316 5.00 -40.40 -33.44
C LEU A 316 6.30 -41.17 -33.68
N CYS A 317 7.25 -41.12 -32.73
CA CYS A 317 8.53 -41.81 -32.78
C CYS A 317 8.76 -42.65 -31.50
N PRO A 318 8.13 -43.84 -31.35
CA PRO A 318 8.23 -44.64 -30.12
C PRO A 318 9.65 -45.08 -29.76
N ASN A 319 10.48 -45.31 -30.78
CA ASN A 319 11.89 -45.72 -30.69
C ASN A 319 12.86 -44.52 -30.66
N LEU A 320 12.41 -43.36 -30.18
CA LEU A 320 13.25 -42.17 -29.99
C LEU A 320 14.54 -42.54 -29.24
N ASN A 321 15.70 -42.29 -29.85
CA ASN A 321 17.01 -42.63 -29.28
C ASN A 321 17.89 -41.38 -29.03
N PHE A 322 17.27 -40.21 -28.93
CA PHE A 322 17.96 -38.96 -28.61
C PHE A 322 17.31 -38.29 -27.39
N PRO A 323 18.08 -37.55 -26.59
CA PRO A 323 17.57 -36.87 -25.42
C PRO A 323 16.64 -35.70 -25.78
N LEU A 324 15.56 -35.57 -25.02
CA LEU A 324 14.67 -34.41 -25.01
C LEU A 324 14.97 -33.56 -23.78
N TYR A 325 15.19 -32.27 -23.98
CA TYR A 325 15.51 -31.33 -22.90
C TYR A 325 14.45 -30.25 -22.78
N LEU A 326 13.94 -30.07 -21.56
CA LEU A 326 13.12 -28.93 -21.18
C LEU A 326 14.00 -27.91 -20.46
N VAL A 327 14.28 -26.78 -21.07
CA VAL A 327 15.06 -25.69 -20.47
C VAL A 327 14.12 -24.76 -19.74
N VAL A 328 14.24 -24.68 -18.42
CA VAL A 328 13.32 -23.93 -17.55
C VAL A 328 14.07 -23.16 -16.48
N PRO A 329 13.58 -21.99 -16.06
CA PRO A 329 14.07 -21.33 -14.86
C PRO A 329 13.95 -22.25 -13.65
N GLU A 330 14.88 -22.14 -12.69
CA GLU A 330 14.87 -22.96 -11.47
C GLU A 330 13.53 -22.92 -10.73
N SER A 331 12.89 -21.75 -10.70
CA SER A 331 11.58 -21.51 -10.10
C SER A 331 10.44 -22.36 -10.69
N ARG A 332 10.60 -22.89 -11.92
CA ARG A 332 9.55 -23.63 -12.64
C ARG A 332 9.68 -25.15 -12.55
N ILE A 333 10.78 -25.68 -12.01
CA ILE A 333 11.05 -27.12 -11.93
C ILE A 333 9.91 -27.88 -11.25
N ASN A 334 9.40 -27.36 -10.13
CA ASN A 334 8.30 -28.03 -9.40
C ASN A 334 7.02 -28.12 -10.24
N LYS A 335 6.76 -27.11 -11.09
CA LYS A 335 5.61 -27.13 -11.99
C LYS A 335 5.81 -28.16 -13.11
N VAL A 336 7.02 -28.28 -13.66
CA VAL A 336 7.38 -29.33 -14.63
C VAL A 336 7.17 -30.72 -14.02
N LYS A 337 7.75 -30.97 -12.84
CA LYS A 337 7.60 -32.25 -12.12
C LYS A 337 6.12 -32.59 -11.94
N LYS A 338 5.32 -31.63 -11.45
CA LYS A 338 3.88 -31.81 -11.26
C LYS A 338 3.16 -32.15 -12.57
N GLU A 339 3.40 -31.42 -13.66
CA GLU A 339 2.75 -31.73 -14.95
C GLU A 339 3.13 -33.14 -15.42
N LEU A 340 4.40 -33.54 -15.31
CA LEU A 340 4.86 -34.87 -15.72
C LEU A 340 4.28 -36.04 -14.89
N THR A 341 3.77 -35.78 -13.67
CA THR A 341 3.03 -36.81 -12.90
C THR A 341 1.66 -37.15 -13.49
N ARG A 342 1.15 -36.37 -14.46
CA ARG A 342 -0.17 -36.61 -15.04
C ARG A 342 -0.20 -37.96 -15.75
N PRO A 343 -1.31 -38.73 -15.62
CA PRO A 343 -1.43 -40.07 -16.21
C PRO A 343 -1.07 -40.13 -17.70
N THR A 344 -1.46 -39.11 -18.47
CA THR A 344 -1.14 -39.01 -19.91
C THR A 344 0.36 -39.05 -20.18
N PHE A 345 1.16 -38.29 -19.44
CA PHE A 345 2.60 -38.22 -19.64
C PHE A 345 3.33 -39.41 -19.02
N LYS A 346 2.86 -39.92 -17.87
CA LYS A 346 3.38 -41.16 -17.27
C LYS A 346 3.17 -42.38 -18.17
N ASN A 347 2.02 -42.49 -18.84
CA ASN A 347 1.74 -43.59 -19.77
C ASN A 347 2.67 -43.56 -21.00
N LEU A 348 3.06 -42.37 -21.46
CA LEU A 348 4.05 -42.17 -22.52
C LEU A 348 5.50 -42.33 -22.03
N LYS A 349 5.70 -42.53 -20.72
CA LYS A 349 7.00 -42.54 -20.05
C LYS A 349 7.83 -41.29 -20.37
N LEU A 350 7.15 -40.15 -20.52
CA LEU A 350 7.78 -38.89 -20.92
C LEU A 350 8.77 -38.41 -19.86
N ASP A 351 8.48 -38.70 -18.59
CA ASP A 351 9.36 -38.49 -17.44
C ASP A 351 10.69 -39.28 -17.51
N GLN A 352 10.71 -40.41 -18.24
CA GLN A 352 11.93 -41.20 -18.46
C GLN A 352 12.70 -40.74 -19.71
N LYS A 353 12.01 -40.16 -20.68
CA LYS A 353 12.56 -39.72 -21.97
C LYS A 353 13.02 -38.25 -21.97
N CYS A 354 12.36 -37.41 -21.18
CA CYS A 354 12.69 -36.00 -21.04
C CYS A 354 13.59 -35.75 -19.82
N ARG A 355 14.48 -34.79 -19.95
CA ARG A 355 15.31 -34.23 -18.90
C ARG A 355 15.05 -32.75 -18.82
N TYR A 356 15.26 -32.12 -17.67
CA TYR A 356 15.24 -30.66 -17.59
C TYR A 356 16.63 -30.09 -17.37
N ILE A 357 16.90 -28.95 -18.00
CA ILE A 357 18.09 -28.14 -17.79
C ILE A 357 17.64 -26.86 -17.09
N ILE A 358 18.32 -26.51 -16.00
CA ILE A 358 18.08 -25.25 -15.30
C ILE A 358 18.68 -24.14 -16.16
N LEU A 359 17.84 -23.21 -16.60
CA LEU A 359 18.18 -22.07 -17.47
C LEU A 359 19.42 -21.33 -16.94
N GLU A 360 19.39 -20.98 -15.66
CA GLU A 360 20.44 -20.22 -15.00
C GLU A 360 21.78 -20.98 -15.03
N LYS A 361 21.75 -22.30 -14.80
CA LYS A 361 22.96 -23.15 -14.85
C LYS A 361 23.50 -23.31 -16.27
N LEU A 362 22.62 -23.35 -17.27
CA LEU A 362 23.03 -23.38 -18.68
C LEU A 362 23.76 -22.09 -19.03
N LEU A 363 23.16 -20.93 -18.73
CA LEU A 363 23.75 -19.62 -19.03
C LEU A 363 25.04 -19.34 -18.23
N GLU A 364 25.19 -19.92 -17.04
CA GLU A 364 26.43 -19.83 -16.26
C GLU A 364 27.56 -20.68 -16.85
N LYS A 365 27.25 -21.87 -17.38
CA LYS A 365 28.25 -22.88 -17.75
C LYS A 365 28.51 -22.99 -19.25
N TRP A 366 27.76 -22.28 -20.09
CA TRP A 366 27.82 -22.50 -21.54
C TRP A 366 29.22 -22.26 -22.12
N ASP A 367 29.96 -21.26 -21.64
CA ASP A 367 31.33 -20.99 -22.10
C ASP A 367 32.26 -22.16 -21.82
N VAL A 368 32.14 -22.77 -20.63
CA VAL A 368 32.92 -23.96 -20.25
C VAL A 368 32.54 -25.17 -21.09
N ILE A 369 31.24 -25.35 -21.37
CA ILE A 369 30.77 -26.42 -22.25
C ILE A 369 31.30 -26.17 -23.67
N MET A 370 31.30 -24.92 -24.12
CA MET A 370 31.81 -24.54 -25.43
C MET A 370 33.31 -24.80 -25.54
N GLU A 371 34.09 -24.62 -24.49
CA GLU A 371 35.54 -24.86 -24.55
C GLU A 371 35.91 -26.34 -24.50
N PHE A 372 35.24 -27.13 -23.66
CA PHE A 372 35.72 -28.48 -23.31
C PHE A 372 34.85 -29.64 -23.81
N ALA A 373 33.60 -29.42 -24.21
CA ALA A 373 32.73 -30.51 -24.63
C ALA A 373 33.04 -30.93 -26.08
N THR A 374 33.13 -32.24 -26.29
CA THR A 374 33.36 -32.85 -27.61
C THR A 374 32.13 -33.57 -28.17
N GLU A 375 31.12 -33.82 -27.33
CA GLU A 375 29.91 -34.54 -27.72
C GLU A 375 28.64 -34.03 -27.01
N PRO A 376 27.44 -34.21 -27.59
CA PRO A 376 26.17 -33.74 -27.01
C PRO A 376 25.85 -34.34 -25.64
N SER A 377 26.44 -35.49 -25.32
CA SER A 377 26.26 -36.16 -24.03
C SER A 377 26.72 -35.27 -22.84
N ALA A 378 27.58 -34.28 -23.08
CA ALA A 378 28.07 -33.35 -22.07
C ALA A 378 26.93 -32.60 -21.35
N LEU A 379 25.83 -32.32 -22.05
CA LEU A 379 24.63 -31.70 -21.44
C LEU A 379 23.94 -32.60 -20.41
N LYS A 380 24.21 -33.90 -20.41
CA LYS A 380 23.73 -34.82 -19.38
C LYS A 380 24.21 -34.42 -17.98
N SER A 381 25.41 -33.82 -17.88
CA SER A 381 26.01 -33.37 -16.62
C SER A 381 25.31 -32.16 -15.97
N ILE A 382 24.66 -31.32 -16.78
CA ILE A 382 23.92 -30.13 -16.31
C ILE A 382 22.39 -30.29 -16.38
N SER A 383 21.93 -31.46 -16.80
CA SER A 383 20.52 -31.81 -16.85
C SER A 383 20.15 -32.83 -15.78
N GLN A 384 18.89 -32.78 -15.34
CA GLN A 384 18.34 -33.67 -14.33
C GLN A 384 17.27 -34.55 -14.96
N SER A 385 17.14 -35.78 -14.45
CA SER A 385 16.02 -36.64 -14.85
C SER A 385 14.74 -36.06 -14.28
N CYS A 386 13.64 -36.19 -15.04
CA CYS A 386 12.34 -35.83 -14.52
C CYS A 386 11.80 -36.83 -13.47
N ASP A 387 12.45 -37.99 -13.32
CA ASP A 387 12.10 -39.05 -12.35
C ASP A 387 12.89 -38.97 -11.03
N SER A 388 13.90 -38.10 -10.95
CA SER A 388 14.73 -37.96 -9.74
C SER A 388 14.02 -37.08 -8.70
N ASP A 389 13.05 -37.68 -8.01
CA ASP A 389 12.72 -37.57 -6.59
C ASP A 389 11.59 -38.59 -6.32
N SER A 390 11.99 -39.84 -6.06
CA SER A 390 11.16 -40.84 -5.36
C SER A 390 11.42 -40.75 -3.88
#